data_AF-A0A8K0XLT8-F1
#
_entry.id   AF-A0A8K0XLT8-F1
#
_cell.length_a   1.000
_cell.length_b   1.000
_cell.length_c   1.000
_cell.angle_alpha   90.00
_cell.angle_beta   90.00
_cell.angle_gamma   90.00
#
_symmetry.space_group_name_H-M   'P 1'
#
loop_
_entity.id
_entity.type
_entity.pdbx_description
1 polymer ?
#
loop_
_entity_poly.entity_id
_entity_poly.type
_entity_poly.pdbx_seq_one_letter_code
_entity_poly.pdbx_strand_id
1 'polypeptide(L)'
;MALTTAQFAPGALYIAGFAQARAPHVGLIIPFDEASGGLVHIRIDRATSPTWSYQYRVQRITGDMFLTSLLQIRGAVPAAITVEQLCQVASSIPAPSNDVFGECSRWVMKVIQALNDEGLIQVTDIVALEQEFSDFVTGNRAYARRDRFPNVAVSAHCKV
;
A
#
# COMPACT_ATOMS: atom_id res chain seq x y z
N MET A 1 -4.31 -2.55 24.96
CA MET A 1 -2.87 -2.71 24.69
C MET A 1 -2.63 -2.29 23.25
N ALA A 2 -1.85 -1.22 23.02
CA ALA A 2 -1.51 -0.75 21.69
C ALA A 2 -0.46 -1.70 21.08
N LEU A 3 -0.78 -2.31 19.94
CA LEU A 3 0.14 -3.19 19.22
C LEU A 3 1.14 -2.31 18.43
N THR A 4 2.31 -2.18 19.05
CA THR A 4 3.68 -1.98 18.53
C THR A 4 3.88 -1.28 17.19
N THR A 5 4.27 0.00 17.25
CA THR A 5 5.11 0.70 16.26
C THR A 5 6.46 0.02 15.99
N ALA A 6 6.84 -1.02 16.74
CA ALA A 6 8.12 -1.72 16.62
C ALA A 6 8.37 -2.38 15.26
N GLN A 7 7.33 -2.61 14.45
CA GLN A 7 7.43 -3.16 13.10
C GLN A 7 7.36 -2.08 11.99
N PHE A 8 7.09 -0.83 12.37
CA PHE A 8 7.06 0.28 11.42
C PHE A 8 8.48 0.84 11.24
N ALA A 9 8.89 1.03 9.99
CA ALA A 9 10.18 1.57 9.63
C ALA A 9 10.02 2.58 8.47
N PRO A 10 10.39 3.85 8.68
CA PRO A 10 10.55 4.79 7.56
C PRO A 10 11.50 4.24 6.50
N GLY A 11 11.19 4.51 5.23
CA GLY A 11 11.93 3.99 4.07
C GLY A 11 11.61 2.54 3.67
N ALA A 12 10.84 1.80 4.47
CA ALA A 12 10.34 0.48 4.06
C ALA A 12 9.14 0.63 3.10
N LEU A 13 8.87 -0.41 2.29
CA LEU A 13 7.70 -0.46 1.41
C LEU A 13 6.56 -1.22 2.07
N TYR A 14 5.37 -0.62 2.04
CA TYR A 14 4.16 -1.21 2.61
C TYR A 14 3.02 -1.26 1.59
N ILE A 15 2.22 -2.33 1.68
CA ILE A 15 0.85 -2.33 1.15
C ILE A 15 -0.04 -1.61 2.15
N ALA A 16 -0.64 -0.50 1.71
CA ALA A 16 -1.50 0.36 2.52
C ALA A 16 -2.98 0.02 2.28
N GLY A 17 -3.70 -0.30 3.35
CA GLY A 17 -5.15 -0.54 3.32
C GLY A 17 -5.92 0.64 3.93
N PHE A 18 -6.90 1.15 3.20
CA PHE A 18 -7.75 2.27 3.62
C PHE A 18 -9.21 1.85 3.78
N ALA A 19 -9.84 2.20 4.89
CA ALA A 19 -11.26 1.99 5.10
C ALA A 19 -12.11 2.77 4.08
N GLN A 20 -12.91 2.05 3.31
CA GLN A 20 -13.98 2.61 2.46
C GLN A 20 -15.26 1.77 2.61
N ALA A 21 -16.38 2.30 2.11
CA ALA A 21 -17.71 1.76 2.38
C ALA A 21 -17.96 0.33 1.87
N ARG A 22 -17.28 -0.12 0.81
CA ARG A 22 -17.58 -1.40 0.12
C ARG A 22 -16.46 -2.44 0.17
N ALA A 23 -15.21 -2.01 0.10
CA ALA A 23 -14.00 -2.81 0.29
C ALA A 23 -12.87 -1.83 0.62
N PRO A 24 -11.77 -2.29 1.23
CA PRO A 24 -10.62 -1.44 1.44
C PRO A 24 -10.07 -0.91 0.11
N HIS A 25 -9.75 0.37 0.10
CA HIS A 25 -8.94 0.95 -0.98
C HIS A 25 -7.48 0.65 -0.71
N VAL A 26 -6.71 0.36 -1.76
CA VAL A 26 -5.35 -0.17 -1.63
C VAL A 26 -4.35 0.70 -2.39
N GLY A 27 -3.18 0.90 -1.81
CA GLY A 27 -2.04 1.56 -2.45
C GLY A 27 -0.71 1.03 -1.92
N LEU A 28 0.39 1.53 -2.48
CA LEU A 28 1.75 1.26 -1.99
C LEU A 28 2.32 2.54 -1.40
N ILE A 29 2.91 2.45 -0.21
CA ILE A 29 3.47 3.60 0.49
C ILE A 29 4.90 3.33 0.95
N ILE A 30 5.75 4.33 0.78
CA ILE A 30 7.06 4.42 1.43
C ILE A 30 6.98 5.57 2.44
N PRO A 31 6.96 5.29 3.76
CA PRO A 31 6.93 6.33 4.77
C PRO A 31 8.22 7.15 4.79
N PHE A 32 8.11 8.46 4.88
CA PHE A 32 9.24 9.36 5.15
C PHE A 32 9.53 9.39 6.65
N ASP A 33 8.47 9.30 7.46
CA ASP A 33 8.47 9.29 8.92
C ASP A 33 7.16 8.64 9.42
N GLU A 34 6.88 8.69 10.72
CA GLU A 34 5.61 8.20 11.30
C GLU A 34 4.39 9.05 10.93
N ALA A 35 4.60 10.29 10.47
CA ALA A 35 3.52 11.23 10.17
C ALA A 35 3.09 11.15 8.70
N SER A 36 3.97 10.79 7.78
CA SER A 36 3.75 10.90 6.35
C SER A 36 4.59 9.96 5.48
N GLY A 37 4.15 9.75 4.24
CA GLY A 37 4.87 8.96 3.23
C GLY A 37 4.44 9.26 1.80
N GLY A 38 5.23 8.79 0.85
CA GLY A 38 4.88 8.83 -0.58
C GLY A 38 3.98 7.65 -0.92
N LEU A 39 2.71 7.95 -1.29
CA LEU A 39 1.72 6.95 -1.68
C LEU A 39 1.54 6.95 -3.20
N VAL A 40 1.64 5.77 -3.80
CA VAL A 40 1.15 5.50 -5.17
C VAL A 40 -0.09 4.62 -5.10
N HIS A 41 -1.11 4.97 -5.86
CA HIS A 41 -2.34 4.19 -6.00
C HIS A 41 -3.04 4.55 -7.30
N ILE A 42 -4.09 3.80 -7.64
CA ILE A 42 -5.08 4.25 -8.64
C ILE A 42 -6.33 4.72 -7.92
N ARG A 43 -7.01 5.71 -8.47
CA ARG A 43 -8.32 6.18 -7.99
C ARG A 43 -9.21 6.58 -9.15
N ILE A 44 -10.52 6.60 -8.91
CA ILE A 44 -11.45 7.30 -9.78
C ILE A 44 -11.56 8.73 -9.24
N ASP A 45 -11.16 9.71 -10.05
CA ASP A 45 -11.43 11.10 -9.77
C ASP A 45 -12.48 11.61 -10.73
N ARG A 46 -13.76 11.55 -10.33
CA ARG A 46 -14.89 11.90 -11.21
C ARG A 46 -14.87 13.34 -11.71
N ALA A 47 -14.07 14.21 -11.12
CA ALA A 47 -13.88 15.58 -11.62
C ALA A 47 -12.94 15.64 -12.84
N THR A 48 -12.02 14.68 -12.98
CA THR A 48 -10.93 14.73 -13.97
C THR A 48 -10.86 13.50 -14.88
N SER A 49 -11.42 12.36 -14.46
CA SER A 49 -11.46 11.11 -15.20
C SER A 49 -12.71 10.29 -14.84
N PRO A 50 -13.47 9.78 -15.83
CA PRO A 50 -14.59 8.87 -15.56
C PRO A 50 -14.11 7.47 -15.11
N THR A 51 -12.83 7.14 -15.29
CA THR A 51 -12.24 5.82 -15.03
C THR A 51 -11.12 5.89 -14.01
N TRP A 52 -10.58 4.74 -13.61
CA TRP A 52 -9.38 4.66 -12.78
C TRP A 52 -8.20 5.40 -13.41
N SER A 53 -7.43 6.08 -12.57
CA SER A 53 -6.27 6.89 -12.96
C SER A 53 -5.18 6.77 -11.91
N TYR A 54 -3.93 6.69 -12.37
CA TYR A 54 -2.74 6.68 -11.52
C TYR A 54 -2.63 7.99 -10.75
N GLN A 55 -2.22 7.91 -9.49
CA GLN A 55 -1.90 9.06 -8.66
C GLN A 55 -0.73 8.74 -7.74
N TYR A 56 0.21 9.68 -7.69
CA TYR A 56 1.15 9.85 -6.60
C TYR A 56 0.70 11.01 -5.71
N ARG A 57 0.86 10.87 -4.39
CA ARG A 57 0.69 11.98 -3.43
C ARG A 57 1.47 11.75 -2.14
N VAL A 58 1.70 12.83 -1.40
CA VAL A 58 2.07 12.72 0.02
C VAL A 58 0.83 12.32 0.82
N GLN A 59 0.94 11.23 1.57
CA GLN A 59 -0.10 10.64 2.38
C GLN A 59 0.22 10.84 3.86
N ARG A 60 -0.77 11.28 4.64
CA ARG A 60 -0.69 11.30 6.10
C ARG A 60 -0.79 9.87 6.65
N ILE A 61 0.02 9.53 7.65
CA ILE A 61 -0.02 8.22 8.32
C ILE A 61 -0.64 8.41 9.71
N THR A 62 0.09 9.06 10.62
CA THR A 62 -0.46 9.42 11.94
C THR A 62 -1.62 10.41 11.79
N GLY A 63 -2.77 10.07 12.36
CA GLY A 63 -3.95 10.92 12.34
C GLY A 63 -4.80 10.83 11.07
N ASP A 64 -4.45 9.95 10.13
CA ASP A 64 -5.33 9.66 8.99
C ASP A 64 -6.57 8.87 9.44
N MET A 65 -7.74 9.28 8.98
CA MET A 65 -9.01 8.66 9.39
C MET A 65 -9.40 7.45 8.57
N PHE A 66 -8.66 7.16 7.49
CA PHE A 66 -8.97 6.10 6.55
C PHE A 66 -7.86 5.04 6.51
N LEU A 67 -6.59 5.41 6.69
CA LEU A 67 -5.49 4.44 6.71
C LEU A 67 -5.62 3.49 7.91
N THR A 68 -5.85 2.21 7.62
CA THR A 68 -6.12 1.17 8.62
C THR A 68 -4.99 0.17 8.80
N SER A 69 -4.23 -0.09 7.74
CA SER A 69 -3.31 -1.22 7.65
C SER A 69 -2.06 -0.85 6.87
N LEU A 70 -0.91 -1.32 7.35
CA LEU A 70 0.38 -1.27 6.66
C LEU A 70 1.03 -2.67 6.73
N LEU A 71 1.08 -3.38 5.61
CA LEU A 71 1.78 -4.67 5.51
C LEU A 71 3.12 -4.47 4.84
N GLN A 72 4.22 -4.68 5.58
CA GLN A 72 5.57 -4.50 5.07
C GLN A 72 5.93 -5.61 4.09
N ILE A 73 6.38 -5.23 2.89
CA ILE A 73 6.82 -6.15 1.83
C ILE A 73 8.30 -5.97 1.45
N ARG A 74 8.95 -4.92 1.97
CA ARG A 74 10.40 -4.69 1.84
C ARG A 74 10.91 -3.83 3.00
N GLY A 75 12.01 -4.20 3.64
CA GLY A 75 12.69 -3.40 4.67
C GLY A 75 13.47 -2.20 4.12
N ALA A 76 13.90 -1.31 5.02
CA ALA A 76 14.64 -0.09 4.67
C ALA A 76 16.15 -0.33 4.39
N VAL A 77 16.67 -1.53 4.62
CA VAL A 77 18.10 -1.88 4.47
C VAL A 77 18.25 -3.30 3.92
N PRO A 78 19.33 -3.65 3.19
CA PRO A 78 20.51 -2.83 2.86
C PRO A 78 20.35 -1.90 1.63
N ALA A 79 19.31 -2.07 0.81
CA ALA A 79 19.00 -1.17 -0.29
C ALA A 79 17.49 -0.90 -0.30
N ALA A 80 17.10 0.28 0.18
CA ALA A 80 15.73 0.76 0.16
C ALA A 80 15.34 1.09 -1.28
N ILE A 81 14.12 0.69 -1.67
CA ILE A 81 13.47 1.22 -2.86
C ILE A 81 13.15 2.70 -2.63
N THR A 82 13.44 3.57 -3.61
CA THR A 82 13.08 4.99 -3.51
C THR A 82 11.64 5.24 -4.00
N VAL A 83 11.05 6.38 -3.60
CA VAL A 83 9.74 6.79 -4.11
C VAL A 83 9.76 6.99 -5.62
N GLU A 84 10.87 7.48 -6.18
CA GLU A 84 11.03 7.67 -7.63
C GLU A 84 10.98 6.33 -8.37
N GLN A 85 11.69 5.30 -7.86
CA GLN A 85 11.65 3.95 -8.43
C GLN A 85 10.23 3.36 -8.34
N LEU A 86 9.58 3.50 -7.19
CA LEU A 86 8.20 3.06 -7.01
C LEU A 86 7.24 3.74 -7.99
N CYS A 87 7.34 5.07 -8.15
CA CYS A 87 6.54 5.84 -9.10
C CYS A 87 6.80 5.42 -10.54
N GLN A 88 8.07 5.20 -10.91
CA GLN A 88 8.44 4.77 -12.25
C GLN A 88 7.77 3.43 -12.60
N VAL A 89 7.94 2.41 -11.75
CA VAL A 89 7.33 1.08 -11.98
C VAL A 89 5.81 1.17 -11.97
N ALA A 90 5.23 1.84 -10.96
CA ALA A 90 3.78 1.98 -10.83
C ALA A 90 3.14 2.68 -12.04
N SER A 91 3.78 3.74 -12.56
CA SER A 91 3.27 4.47 -13.72
C SER A 91 3.33 3.69 -15.04
N SER A 92 4.13 2.62 -15.11
CA SER A 92 4.21 1.73 -16.27
C SER A 92 3.03 0.75 -16.34
N ILE A 93 2.35 0.50 -15.20
CA ILE A 93 1.20 -0.38 -15.13
C ILE A 93 -0.09 0.40 -15.45
N PRO A 94 -0.78 0.10 -16.57
CA PRO A 94 -1.95 0.86 -16.97
C PRO A 94 -3.07 0.72 -15.95
N ALA A 95 -3.65 1.86 -15.57
CA ALA A 95 -4.90 1.88 -14.82
C ALA A 95 -6.03 1.33 -15.72
N PRO A 96 -6.99 0.58 -15.16
CA PRO A 96 -8.09 0.04 -15.94
C PRO A 96 -9.00 1.14 -16.49
N SER A 97 -9.46 0.98 -17.73
CA SER A 97 -10.36 1.91 -18.42
C SER A 97 -11.84 1.76 -18.03
N ASN A 98 -12.11 1.19 -16.85
CA ASN A 98 -13.46 1.00 -16.31
C ASN A 98 -13.62 1.76 -14.98
N ASP A 99 -14.78 1.61 -14.33
CA ASP A 99 -15.08 2.13 -13.00
C ASP A 99 -15.42 1.01 -11.99
N VAL A 100 -15.02 -0.22 -12.30
CA VAL A 100 -15.33 -1.41 -11.50
C VAL A 100 -14.65 -1.28 -10.13
N PHE A 101 -15.41 -1.55 -9.08
CA PHE A 101 -14.93 -1.43 -7.72
C PHE A 101 -13.92 -2.55 -7.37
N GLY A 102 -12.89 -2.23 -6.58
CA GLY A 102 -11.86 -3.20 -6.16
C GLY A 102 -10.65 -3.34 -7.11
N GLU A 103 -10.65 -2.65 -8.26
CA GLU A 103 -9.52 -2.66 -9.21
C GLU A 103 -8.21 -2.16 -8.60
N CYS A 104 -8.24 -1.32 -7.56
CA CYS A 104 -7.04 -0.86 -6.85
C CYS A 104 -6.20 -2.02 -6.30
N SER A 105 -6.81 -3.06 -5.73
CA SER A 105 -6.07 -4.22 -5.19
C SER A 105 -5.37 -4.98 -6.31
N ARG A 106 -6.09 -5.26 -7.41
CA ARG A 106 -5.53 -5.94 -8.60
C ARG A 106 -4.39 -5.16 -9.21
N TRP A 107 -4.54 -3.84 -9.32
CA TRP A 107 -3.48 -2.97 -9.84
C TRP A 107 -2.26 -2.99 -8.91
N VAL A 108 -2.45 -2.92 -7.59
CA VAL A 108 -1.34 -3.01 -6.62
C VAL A 108 -0.59 -4.34 -6.76
N MET A 109 -1.28 -5.48 -6.89
CA MET A 109 -0.61 -6.77 -7.08
C MET A 109 0.19 -6.83 -8.38
N LYS A 110 -0.30 -6.19 -9.46
CA LYS A 110 0.48 -6.06 -10.71
C LYS A 110 1.73 -5.19 -10.54
N VAL A 111 1.65 -4.11 -9.78
CA VAL A 111 2.82 -3.27 -9.45
C VAL A 111 3.83 -4.06 -8.62
N ILE A 112 3.37 -4.81 -7.62
CA ILE A 112 4.23 -5.69 -6.79
C ILE A 112 4.93 -6.74 -7.67
N GLN A 113 4.20 -7.38 -8.59
CA GLN A 113 4.81 -8.33 -9.53
C GLN A 113 5.90 -7.65 -10.37
N ALA A 114 5.63 -6.46 -10.92
CA ALA A 114 6.62 -5.72 -11.71
C ALA A 114 7.85 -5.31 -10.88
N LEU A 115 7.66 -4.86 -9.63
CA LEU A 115 8.76 -4.57 -8.71
C LEU A 115 9.63 -5.81 -8.43
N ASN A 116 9.00 -6.98 -8.32
CA ASN A 116 9.69 -8.25 -8.14
C ASN A 116 10.46 -8.65 -9.40
N ASP A 117 9.86 -8.48 -10.58
CA ASP A 117 10.48 -8.79 -11.87
C ASP A 117 11.71 -7.89 -12.15
N GLU A 118 11.69 -6.63 -11.68
CA GLU A 118 12.83 -5.71 -11.72
C GLU A 118 13.86 -5.95 -10.59
N GLY A 119 13.62 -6.90 -9.69
CA GLY A 119 14.51 -7.23 -8.58
C GLY A 119 14.56 -6.18 -7.46
N LEU A 120 13.60 -5.26 -7.41
CA LEU A 120 13.49 -4.20 -6.39
C LEU A 120 12.92 -4.73 -5.07
N ILE A 121 12.10 -5.78 -5.15
CA ILE A 121 11.60 -6.54 -4.00
C ILE A 121 11.79 -8.04 -4.27
N GLN A 122 11.59 -8.87 -3.24
CA GLN A 122 11.65 -10.32 -3.36
C GLN A 122 10.38 -10.94 -2.77
N VAL A 123 9.44 -11.27 -3.64
CA VAL A 123 8.19 -11.93 -3.30
C VAL A 123 8.36 -13.43 -3.53
N THR A 124 8.04 -14.24 -2.53
CA THR A 124 8.13 -15.70 -2.64
C THR A 124 6.88 -16.32 -3.24
N ASP A 125 5.72 -15.75 -2.95
CA ASP A 125 4.42 -16.19 -3.47
C ASP A 125 3.45 -14.99 -3.53
N ILE A 126 3.15 -14.53 -4.75
CA ILE A 126 2.28 -13.36 -4.98
C ILE A 126 0.81 -13.65 -4.62
N VAL A 127 0.34 -14.89 -4.83
CA VAL A 127 -1.05 -15.28 -4.55
C VAL A 127 -1.26 -15.37 -3.04
N ALA A 128 -0.29 -15.95 -2.33
CA ALA A 128 -0.33 -16.01 -0.88
C ALA A 128 -0.21 -14.61 -0.24
N LEU A 129 0.61 -13.72 -0.82
CA LEU A 129 0.70 -12.31 -0.38
C LEU A 129 -0.65 -11.57 -0.54
N GLU A 130 -1.34 -11.76 -1.66
CA GLU A 130 -2.67 -11.14 -1.88
C GLU A 130 -3.67 -11.63 -0.83
N GLN A 131 -3.69 -12.93 -0.55
CA GLN A 131 -4.55 -13.52 0.47
C GLN A 131 -4.20 -13.02 1.88
N GLU A 132 -2.91 -13.01 2.24
CA GLU A 132 -2.41 -12.50 3.51
C GLU A 132 -2.87 -11.04 3.74
N PHE A 133 -2.70 -10.19 2.73
CA PHE A 133 -3.12 -8.79 2.83
C PHE A 133 -4.63 -8.65 2.98
N SER A 134 -5.42 -9.43 2.22
CA SER A 134 -6.88 -9.45 2.30
C SER A 134 -7.39 -9.83 3.69
N ASP A 135 -6.80 -10.87 4.29
CA ASP A 135 -7.15 -11.32 5.63
C ASP A 135 -6.73 -10.29 6.70
N PHE A 136 -5.53 -9.72 6.54
CA PHE A 136 -5.01 -8.70 7.45
C PHE A 136 -5.89 -7.44 7.48
N VAL A 137 -6.30 -6.93 6.32
CA VAL A 137 -7.08 -5.67 6.26
C VAL A 137 -8.52 -5.82 6.73
N THR A 138 -9.13 -7.01 6.58
CA THR A 138 -10.53 -7.27 6.94
C THR A 138 -10.81 -6.99 8.43
N GLY A 139 -9.86 -7.30 9.31
CA GLY A 139 -9.96 -7.06 10.76
C GLY A 139 -9.69 -5.61 11.21
N ASN A 140 -9.22 -4.73 10.32
CA ASN A 140 -8.56 -3.49 10.74
C ASN A 140 -9.45 -2.24 10.65
N ARG A 141 -10.75 -2.36 10.39
CA ARG A 141 -11.66 -1.19 10.31
C ARG A 141 -11.65 -0.32 11.58
N ALA A 142 -11.40 -0.91 12.75
CA ALA A 142 -11.31 -0.18 14.03
C ALA A 142 -10.06 0.72 14.15
N TYR A 143 -9.13 0.66 13.20
CA TYR A 143 -7.94 1.52 13.12
C TYR A 143 -8.21 2.82 12.34
N ALA A 144 -9.35 2.96 11.66
CA ALA A 144 -9.74 4.16 10.90
C ALA A 144 -10.11 5.34 11.83
N ARG A 145 -9.14 5.88 12.56
CA ARG A 145 -9.32 6.90 13.61
C ARG A 145 -8.13 7.83 13.71
N ARG A 146 -8.38 9.12 14.03
CA ARG A 146 -7.31 10.13 14.19
C ARG A 146 -6.34 9.84 15.33
N ASP A 147 -6.78 9.14 16.36
CA ASP A 147 -6.01 8.88 17.58
C ASP A 147 -5.35 7.50 17.57
N ARG A 148 -5.37 6.80 16.42
CA ARG A 148 -4.84 5.45 16.30
C ARG A 148 -3.90 5.35 15.10
N PHE A 149 -2.70 4.84 15.33
CA PHE A 149 -1.77 4.48 14.25
C PHE A 149 -2.32 3.26 13.49
N PRO A 150 -2.16 3.14 12.16
CA PRO A 150 -2.61 1.96 11.41
C PRO A 150 -2.02 0.68 11.98
N ASN A 151 -2.73 -0.43 11.81
CA ASN A 151 -2.20 -1.74 12.20
C ASN A 151 -1.01 -2.08 11.29
N VAL A 152 0.11 -2.49 11.87
CA VAL A 152 1.33 -2.79 11.12
C VAL A 152 1.64 -4.28 11.24
N ALA A 153 2.02 -4.89 10.13
CA ALA A 153 2.49 -6.27 10.07
C ALA A 153 3.63 -6.40 9.06
N VAL A 154 4.36 -7.50 9.12
CA VAL A 154 5.41 -7.87 8.17
C VAL A 154 4.94 -9.09 7.39
N SER A 155 5.00 -9.03 6.06
CA SER A 155 4.57 -10.15 5.23
C SER A 155 5.45 -11.37 5.40
N ALA A 156 4.84 -12.55 5.53
CA ALA A 156 5.53 -13.84 5.50
C ALA A 156 5.95 -14.26 4.08
N HIS A 157 5.43 -13.58 3.05
CA HIS A 157 5.60 -13.93 1.64
C HIS A 157 6.59 -12.99 0.91
N CYS A 158 7.33 -12.19 1.67
CA CYS A 158 8.36 -11.29 1.14
C CYS A 158 9.65 -11.41 1.97
N LYS A 159 10.81 -11.28 1.30
CA LYS A 159 12.08 -11.09 2.03
C LYS A 159 12.27 -9.61 2.34
N VAL A 160 11.82 -9.24 3.54
CA VAL A 160 11.95 -7.89 4.10
C VAL A 160 13.37 -7.56 4.51
#